data_AF-A0A8H6VD44-F1
#
_entry.id   AF-A0A8H6VD44-F1
#
_cell.length_a   1.000
_cell.length_b   1.000
_cell.length_c   1.000
_cell.angle_alpha   90.00
_cell.angle_beta   90.00
_cell.angle_gamma   90.00
#
_symmetry.space_group_name_H-M   'P 1'
#
loop_
_entity.id
_entity.type
_entity.pdbx_description
1 polymer ?
#
loop_
_entity_poly.entity_id
_entity_poly.type
_entity_poly.pdbx_seq_one_letter_code
_entity_poly.pdbx_strand_id
1 'polypeptide(L)'
;MAIFVMSVQMGPAFGPLIGGFVTENISWRWTQWVILFGIAIVLTITMLMHETYKTAILQARAKRMGIDGPPREERTAAQSIKFFARQTLIRPMHMTFTEPIVTFFDIYTAFLFGLLNAFFAAFSWVFENTYGFNLGAVGLTYLGQAVGSIIGCAVIIYTSKVVWAKETDRLKESDPNARLPPERKLIIAKIGAVLLPIGLFWYGWTAQHNVHWISPVIAEGFFSCANILIFTCALMFLQDCYGAKYGASAASSNTFARYLTAFAFPLFAIQMFEGVGTGWACSILGFFSILLIPIPFLFDKYGERIRQKSKYQPDE
;
A
#
# COMPACT_ATOMS: atom_id res chain seq x y z
N MET A 1 5.02 -2.97 10.79
CA MET A 1 4.51 -2.40 9.52
C MET A 1 4.23 -3.49 8.48
N ALA A 2 5.23 -4.30 8.08
CA ALA A 2 5.05 -5.32 7.02
C ALA A 2 3.84 -6.27 7.22
N ILE A 3 3.69 -6.85 8.42
CA ILE A 3 2.56 -7.75 8.74
C ILE A 3 1.22 -7.03 8.61
N PHE A 4 1.14 -5.77 9.07
CA PHE A 4 -0.06 -4.95 8.97
C PHE A 4 -0.43 -4.64 7.51
N VAL A 5 0.55 -4.25 6.69
CA VAL A 5 0.31 -3.98 5.26
C VAL A 5 -0.09 -5.27 4.54
N MET A 6 0.56 -6.40 4.85
CA MET A 6 0.19 -7.70 4.29
C MET A 6 -1.24 -8.08 4.64
N SER A 7 -1.66 -7.93 5.91
CA SER A 7 -3.05 -8.25 6.30
C SER A 7 -4.08 -7.39 5.55
N VAL A 8 -3.77 -6.13 5.27
CA VAL A 8 -4.66 -5.27 4.47
C VAL A 8 -4.69 -5.72 3.01
N GLN A 9 -3.58 -6.17 2.45
CA GLN A 9 -3.49 -6.63 1.06
C GLN A 9 -4.06 -8.05 0.84
N MET A 10 -4.16 -8.86 1.90
CA MET A 10 -4.88 -10.14 1.87
C MET A 10 -6.37 -9.98 1.61
N GLY A 11 -7.00 -8.88 2.07
CA GLY A 11 -8.42 -8.62 1.87
C GLY A 11 -8.83 -8.67 0.39
N PRO A 12 -8.17 -7.86 -0.47
CA PRO A 12 -8.20 -7.97 -1.93
C PRO A 12 -8.09 -9.38 -2.53
N ALA A 13 -7.31 -10.29 -1.94
CA ALA A 13 -7.15 -11.63 -2.48
C ALA A 13 -8.28 -12.57 -2.03
N PHE A 14 -8.65 -12.53 -0.75
CA PHE A 14 -9.69 -13.40 -0.20
C PHE A 14 -11.12 -12.95 -0.53
N GLY A 15 -11.33 -11.65 -0.79
CA GLY A 15 -12.63 -11.08 -1.13
C GLY A 15 -13.25 -11.74 -2.37
N PRO A 16 -12.59 -11.68 -3.55
CA PRO A 16 -13.06 -12.35 -4.75
C PRO A 16 -13.11 -13.87 -4.62
N LEU A 17 -12.18 -14.49 -3.88
CA LEU A 17 -12.20 -15.94 -3.62
C LEU A 17 -13.49 -16.36 -2.92
N ILE A 18 -13.79 -15.76 -1.76
CA ILE A 18 -14.99 -16.09 -0.99
C ILE A 18 -16.25 -15.63 -1.75
N GLY A 19 -16.21 -14.42 -2.33
CA GLY A 19 -17.32 -13.83 -3.06
C GLY A 19 -17.72 -14.63 -4.31
N GLY A 20 -16.74 -15.14 -5.06
CA GLY A 20 -16.96 -15.96 -6.26
C GLY A 20 -17.70 -17.25 -5.93
N PHE A 21 -17.21 -18.03 -4.96
CA PHE A 21 -17.85 -19.27 -4.54
C PHE A 21 -19.23 -19.06 -3.92
N VAL A 22 -19.41 -18.03 -3.09
CA VAL A 22 -20.70 -17.73 -2.46
C VAL A 22 -21.73 -17.30 -3.50
N THR A 23 -21.32 -16.51 -4.48
CA THR A 23 -22.21 -16.04 -5.55
C THR A 23 -22.58 -17.17 -6.50
N GLU A 24 -21.63 -18.06 -6.83
CA GLU A 24 -21.87 -19.20 -7.71
C GLU A 24 -22.82 -20.24 -7.09
N ASN A 25 -22.66 -20.55 -5.80
CA ASN A 25 -23.39 -21.66 -5.16
C ASN A 25 -24.68 -21.24 -4.45
N ILE A 26 -24.81 -19.97 -4.04
CA ILE A 26 -25.93 -19.50 -3.21
C ILE A 26 -26.63 -18.30 -3.85
N SER A 27 -26.04 -17.11 -3.70
CA SER A 27 -26.49 -15.86 -4.34
C SER A 27 -25.56 -14.71 -3.97
N TRP A 28 -25.58 -13.65 -4.78
CA TRP A 28 -24.82 -12.42 -4.52
C TRP A 28 -25.20 -11.76 -3.18
N ARG A 29 -26.45 -11.91 -2.69
CA ARG A 29 -26.89 -11.32 -1.41
C ARG A 29 -26.14 -11.90 -0.21
N TRP A 30 -25.75 -13.17 -0.30
CA TRP A 30 -24.99 -13.84 0.76
C TRP A 30 -23.58 -13.29 0.93
N THR A 31 -23.02 -12.62 -0.08
CA THR A 31 -21.75 -11.89 0.09
C THR A 31 -21.85 -10.82 1.18
N GLN A 32 -23.02 -10.16 1.31
CA GLN A 32 -23.26 -9.13 2.33
C GLN A 32 -23.35 -9.75 3.73
N TRP A 33 -23.99 -10.92 3.85
CA TRP A 33 -24.05 -11.66 5.11
C TRP A 33 -22.67 -12.11 5.59
N VAL A 34 -21.81 -12.58 4.67
CA VAL A 34 -20.42 -12.94 5.00
C VAL A 34 -19.65 -11.73 5.54
N ILE A 35 -19.83 -10.55 4.93
CA ILE A 35 -19.22 -9.31 5.43
C ILE A 35 -19.74 -8.97 6.84
N LEU A 36 -21.06 -9.07 7.07
CA LEU A 36 -21.66 -8.81 8.39
C LEU A 36 -21.12 -9.75 9.48
N PHE A 37 -20.99 -11.04 9.19
CA PHE A 37 -20.39 -11.99 10.14
C PHE A 37 -18.92 -11.67 10.41
N GLY A 38 -18.15 -11.30 9.37
CA GLY A 38 -16.78 -10.85 9.52
C GLY A 38 -16.66 -9.62 10.43
N ILE A 39 -17.51 -8.61 10.24
CA ILE A 39 -17.57 -7.41 11.09
C ILE A 39 -17.92 -7.79 12.53
N ALA A 40 -18.92 -8.66 12.75
CA ALA A 40 -19.32 -9.08 14.08
C ALA A 40 -18.18 -9.78 14.85
N ILE A 41 -17.41 -10.65 14.17
CA ILE A 41 -16.23 -11.31 14.75
C ILE A 41 -15.18 -10.26 15.14
N VAL A 42 -14.84 -9.35 14.23
CA VAL A 42 -13.84 -8.31 14.49
C VAL A 42 -14.27 -7.41 15.65
N LEU A 43 -15.53 -6.98 15.69
CA LEU A 43 -16.07 -6.17 16.79
C LEU A 43 -16.00 -6.91 18.13
N THR A 44 -16.33 -8.20 18.14
CA THR A 44 -16.26 -9.02 19.36
C THR A 44 -14.82 -9.12 19.88
N ILE A 45 -13.84 -9.34 19.00
CA ILE A 45 -12.42 -9.35 19.38
C ILE A 45 -12.01 -7.97 19.90
N THR A 46 -12.45 -6.89 19.24
CA THR A 46 -12.12 -5.51 19.63
C THR A 46 -12.66 -5.17 21.02
N MET A 47 -13.83 -5.71 21.41
CA MET A 47 -14.37 -5.55 22.77
C MET A 47 -13.50 -6.21 23.86
N LEU A 48 -12.69 -7.20 23.51
CA LEU A 48 -11.74 -7.86 24.43
C LEU A 48 -10.36 -7.16 24.45
N MET A 49 -10.11 -6.21 23.55
CA MET A 49 -8.85 -5.49 23.48
C MET A 49 -8.80 -4.36 24.51
N HIS A 50 -7.59 -4.13 25.03
CA HIS A 50 -7.33 -3.04 25.97
C HIS A 50 -6.87 -1.80 25.21
N GLU A 51 -7.12 -0.63 25.78
CA GLU A 51 -6.62 0.65 25.25
C GLU A 51 -5.08 0.64 25.19
N THR A 52 -4.53 1.00 24.02
CA THR A 52 -3.07 1.04 23.75
C THR A 52 -2.56 2.43 23.42
N TYR A 53 -3.44 3.42 23.26
CA TYR A 53 -3.04 4.79 22.95
C TYR A 53 -2.35 5.46 24.14
N LYS A 54 -1.04 5.71 24.01
CA LYS A 54 -0.16 6.24 25.07
C LYS A 54 -0.76 7.46 25.78
N THR A 55 -1.29 8.42 25.04
CA THR A 55 -1.86 9.64 25.62
C THR A 55 -3.10 9.35 26.46
N ALA A 56 -4.01 8.47 26.01
CA ALA A 56 -5.18 8.08 26.78
C ALA A 56 -4.79 7.31 28.06
N ILE A 57 -3.81 6.42 27.97
CA ILE A 57 -3.29 5.69 29.15
C ILE A 57 -2.67 6.66 30.16
N LEU A 58 -1.85 7.61 29.71
CA LEU A 58 -1.22 8.61 30.58
C LEU A 58 -2.26 9.53 31.22
N GLN A 59 -3.29 9.94 30.47
CA GLN A 59 -4.41 10.71 31.01
C GLN A 59 -5.20 9.92 32.06
N ALA A 60 -5.49 8.64 31.80
CA ALA A 60 -6.18 7.77 32.75
C ALA A 60 -5.35 7.56 34.03
N ARG A 61 -4.03 7.39 33.91
CA ARG A 61 -3.12 7.28 35.07
C ARG A 61 -3.01 8.59 35.85
N ALA A 62 -2.85 9.72 35.15
CA ALA A 62 -2.79 11.03 35.78
C ALA A 62 -4.05 11.33 36.59
N LYS A 63 -5.23 11.04 36.01
CA LYS A 63 -6.52 11.13 36.71
C LYS A 63 -6.60 10.24 37.95
N ARG A 64 -6.07 9.01 37.89
CA ARG A 64 -6.02 8.10 39.06
C ARG A 64 -5.06 8.58 40.16
N MET A 65 -3.99 9.28 39.78
CA MET A 65 -2.98 9.80 40.71
C MET A 65 -3.29 11.21 41.22
N GLY A 66 -4.39 11.84 40.77
CA GLY A 66 -4.75 13.21 41.14
C GLY A 66 -3.76 14.27 40.63
N ILE A 67 -2.97 13.94 39.60
CA ILE A 67 -2.01 14.86 38.96
C ILE A 67 -2.58 15.38 37.64
N ASP A 68 -2.12 16.56 37.22
CA ASP A 68 -2.42 17.07 35.90
C ASP A 68 -1.82 16.15 34.83
N GLY A 69 -2.69 15.64 33.96
CA GLY A 69 -2.28 14.82 32.82
C GLY A 69 -1.64 15.66 31.71
N PRO A 70 -1.10 15.02 30.66
CA PRO A 70 -0.62 15.74 29.50
C PRO A 70 -1.72 16.66 28.96
N PRO A 71 -1.40 17.93 28.63
CA PRO A 71 -2.40 18.95 28.33
C PRO A 71 -3.33 18.45 27.22
N ARG A 72 -4.62 18.40 27.54
CA ARG A 72 -5.66 18.20 26.53
C ARG A 72 -5.79 19.55 25.84
N GLU A 73 -5.41 19.64 24.56
CA GLU A 73 -5.75 20.83 23.78
C GLU A 73 -7.28 20.90 23.68
N GLU A 74 -7.92 21.61 24.61
CA GLU A 74 -9.33 21.95 24.54
C GLU A 74 -9.53 22.93 23.40
N ARG A 75 -9.70 22.38 22.20
CA ARG A 75 -10.02 23.16 21.02
C ARG A 75 -11.52 23.33 20.92
N THR A 76 -11.97 24.56 20.81
CA THR A 76 -13.36 24.87 20.46
C THR A 76 -13.73 24.13 19.17
N ALA A 77 -15.00 23.75 18.99
CA ALA A 77 -15.45 23.00 17.80
C ALA A 77 -14.99 23.63 16.47
N ALA A 78 -15.04 24.96 16.35
CA ALA A 78 -14.54 25.68 15.17
C ALA A 78 -13.01 25.60 14.99
N GLN A 79 -12.24 25.63 16.08
CA GLN A 79 -10.78 25.47 16.05
C GLN A 79 -10.38 24.02 15.72
N SER A 80 -11.14 23.05 16.20
CA SER A 80 -10.98 21.63 15.85
C SER A 80 -11.24 21.37 14.37
N ILE A 81 -12.31 21.94 13.81
CA ILE A 81 -12.62 21.84 12.38
C ILE A 81 -11.52 22.51 11.55
N LYS A 82 -11.10 23.73 11.89
CA LYS A 82 -10.05 24.45 11.16
C LYS A 82 -8.71 23.72 11.24
N PHE A 83 -8.37 23.18 12.40
CA PHE A 83 -7.17 22.37 12.60
C PHE A 83 -7.23 21.07 11.78
N PHE A 84 -8.36 20.36 11.82
CA PHE A 84 -8.57 19.14 11.07
C PHE A 84 -8.51 19.41 9.56
N ALA A 85 -9.20 20.44 9.05
CA ALA A 85 -9.11 20.84 7.65
C ALA A 85 -7.67 21.21 7.24
N ARG A 86 -6.93 21.92 8.09
CA ARG A 86 -5.53 22.26 7.80
C ARG A 86 -4.62 21.04 7.78
N GLN A 87 -4.78 20.11 8.73
CA GLN A 87 -3.94 18.92 8.84
C GLN A 87 -4.29 17.80 7.85
N THR A 88 -5.57 17.66 7.52
CA THR A 88 -6.11 16.56 6.71
C THR A 88 -6.25 16.92 5.23
N LEU A 89 -6.44 18.20 4.88
CA LEU A 89 -6.62 18.64 3.48
C LEU A 89 -5.51 19.59 3.01
N ILE A 90 -5.32 20.72 3.70
CA ILE A 90 -4.45 21.80 3.19
C ILE A 90 -2.99 21.39 3.19
N ARG A 91 -2.49 20.85 4.32
CA ARG A 91 -1.08 20.49 4.47
C ARG A 91 -0.68 19.28 3.61
N PRO A 92 -1.47 18.20 3.53
CA PRO A 92 -1.20 17.11 2.59
C PRO A 92 -1.10 17.61 1.15
N MET A 93 -2.10 18.36 0.65
CA MET A 93 -2.06 18.89 -0.71
C MET A 93 -0.86 19.81 -0.95
N HIS A 94 -0.54 20.69 -0.01
CA HIS A 94 0.65 21.53 -0.11
C HIS A 94 1.92 20.69 -0.18
N MET A 95 2.09 19.68 0.69
CA MET A 95 3.24 18.77 0.66
C MET A 95 3.34 18.02 -0.67
N THR A 96 2.23 17.61 -1.27
CA THR A 96 2.22 16.96 -2.60
C THR A 96 2.87 17.83 -3.67
N PHE A 97 2.72 19.16 -3.62
CA PHE A 97 3.26 20.08 -4.63
C PHE A 97 4.59 20.73 -4.25
N THR A 98 4.92 20.81 -2.96
CA THR A 98 6.16 21.48 -2.51
C THR A 98 7.29 20.53 -2.18
N GLU A 99 7.01 19.28 -1.83
CA GLU A 99 8.02 18.31 -1.42
C GLU A 99 8.20 17.23 -2.49
N PRO A 100 9.30 17.27 -3.28
CA PRO A 100 9.51 16.30 -4.37
C PRO A 100 9.44 14.85 -3.91
N ILE A 101 9.97 14.55 -2.72
CA ILE A 101 9.91 13.21 -2.13
C ILE A 101 8.46 12.73 -2.02
N VAL A 102 7.56 13.57 -1.52
CA VAL A 102 6.14 13.23 -1.38
C VAL A 102 5.52 13.05 -2.76
N THR A 103 5.74 14.01 -3.68
CA THR A 103 5.18 13.97 -5.04
C THR A 103 5.50 12.67 -5.78
N PHE A 104 6.78 12.28 -5.85
CA PHE A 104 7.19 11.13 -6.63
C PHE A 104 6.75 9.80 -6.03
N PHE A 105 6.78 9.65 -4.70
CA PHE A 105 6.26 8.45 -4.04
C PHE A 105 4.73 8.39 -4.07
N ASP A 106 4.04 9.52 -4.02
CA ASP A 106 2.60 9.60 -4.18
C ASP A 106 2.18 9.20 -5.59
N ILE A 107 2.84 9.71 -6.64
CA ILE A 107 2.59 9.28 -8.02
C ILE A 107 2.79 7.77 -8.16
N TYR A 108 3.89 7.23 -7.61
CA TYR A 108 4.19 5.80 -7.74
C TYR A 108 3.14 4.93 -7.03
N THR A 109 2.90 5.20 -5.76
CA THR A 109 1.91 4.42 -4.99
C THR A 109 0.49 4.62 -5.49
N ALA A 110 0.14 5.81 -6.01
CA ALA A 110 -1.13 6.05 -6.66
C ALA A 110 -1.28 5.24 -7.94
N PHE A 111 -0.26 5.19 -8.79
CA PHE A 111 -0.25 4.32 -9.96
C PHE A 111 -0.45 2.84 -9.57
N LEU A 112 0.29 2.35 -8.58
CA LEU A 112 0.16 0.97 -8.08
C LEU A 112 -1.25 0.66 -7.55
N PHE A 113 -1.88 1.60 -6.86
CA PHE A 113 -3.20 1.39 -6.28
C PHE A 113 -4.30 1.52 -7.33
N GLY A 114 -4.15 2.41 -8.31
CA GLY A 114 -5.03 2.47 -9.48
C GLY A 114 -4.96 1.16 -10.29
N LEU A 115 -3.75 0.66 -10.53
CA LEU A 115 -3.49 -0.60 -11.21
C LEU A 115 -4.12 -1.79 -10.48
N LEU A 116 -3.96 -1.88 -9.16
CA LEU A 116 -4.63 -2.89 -8.33
C LEU A 116 -6.16 -2.85 -8.51
N ASN A 117 -6.76 -1.66 -8.53
CA ASN A 117 -8.22 -1.52 -8.70
C ASN A 117 -8.68 -1.84 -10.13
N ALA A 118 -7.93 -1.42 -11.16
CA ALA A 118 -8.20 -1.83 -12.54
C ALA A 118 -8.12 -3.35 -12.71
N PHE A 119 -7.15 -3.99 -12.06
CA PHE A 119 -6.92 -5.42 -12.18
C PHE A 119 -8.03 -6.27 -11.58
N PHE A 120 -8.75 -5.80 -10.57
CA PHE A 120 -9.96 -6.51 -10.12
C PHE A 120 -11.00 -6.69 -11.23
N ALA A 121 -11.27 -5.63 -11.99
CA ALA A 121 -12.22 -5.70 -13.09
C ALA A 121 -11.62 -6.46 -14.28
N ALA A 122 -10.39 -6.10 -14.66
CA ALA A 122 -9.74 -6.65 -15.85
C ALA A 122 -9.42 -8.14 -15.71
N PHE A 123 -8.93 -8.62 -14.56
CA PHE A 123 -8.57 -10.03 -14.38
C PHE A 123 -9.80 -10.92 -14.44
N SER A 124 -10.88 -10.52 -13.74
CA SER A 124 -12.15 -11.23 -13.81
C SER A 124 -12.64 -11.33 -15.25
N TRP A 125 -12.62 -10.23 -16.00
CA TRP A 125 -12.97 -10.19 -17.41
C TRP A 125 -12.06 -11.07 -18.30
N VAL A 126 -10.74 -11.06 -18.07
CA VAL A 126 -9.78 -11.86 -18.85
C VAL A 126 -9.99 -13.36 -18.61
N PHE A 127 -10.14 -13.79 -17.36
CA PHE A 127 -10.33 -15.21 -17.03
C PHE A 127 -11.69 -15.74 -17.43
N GLU A 128 -12.75 -14.92 -17.39
CA GLU A 128 -14.05 -15.29 -17.94
C GLU A 128 -14.01 -15.40 -19.47
N ASN A 129 -13.52 -14.37 -20.16
CA ASN A 129 -13.64 -14.29 -21.63
C ASN A 129 -12.57 -15.06 -22.40
N THR A 130 -11.34 -15.16 -21.88
CA THR A 130 -10.22 -15.83 -22.58
C THR A 130 -10.16 -17.32 -22.21
N TYR A 131 -10.39 -17.63 -20.93
CA TYR A 131 -10.21 -18.97 -20.37
C TYR A 131 -11.53 -19.70 -20.07
N GLY A 132 -12.68 -19.01 -20.15
CA GLY A 132 -14.00 -19.62 -19.93
C GLY A 132 -14.23 -20.03 -18.47
N PHE A 133 -13.58 -19.36 -17.51
CA PHE A 133 -13.73 -19.70 -16.10
C PHE A 133 -15.10 -19.27 -15.56
N ASN A 134 -15.67 -20.07 -14.66
CA ASN A 134 -16.82 -19.67 -13.85
C ASN A 134 -16.38 -18.73 -12.70
N LEU A 135 -17.36 -18.14 -12.01
CA LEU A 135 -17.12 -17.17 -10.93
C LEU A 135 -16.22 -17.72 -9.80
N GLY A 136 -16.39 -18.97 -9.41
CA GLY A 136 -15.55 -19.63 -8.40
C GLY A 136 -14.12 -19.84 -8.88
N ALA A 137 -13.91 -20.30 -10.11
CA ALA A 137 -12.58 -20.45 -10.70
C ALA A 137 -11.87 -19.11 -10.90
N VAL A 138 -12.59 -18.03 -11.24
CA VAL A 138 -12.04 -16.68 -11.21
C VAL A 138 -11.65 -16.27 -9.80
N GLY A 139 -12.47 -16.56 -8.78
CA GLY A 139 -12.11 -16.32 -7.39
C GLY A 139 -10.79 -17.00 -6.97
N LEU A 140 -10.51 -18.20 -7.49
CA LEU A 140 -9.28 -18.94 -7.26
C LEU A 140 -8.02 -18.28 -7.84
N THR A 141 -8.12 -17.52 -8.93
CA THR A 141 -6.93 -16.89 -9.55
C THR A 141 -6.27 -15.86 -8.63
N TYR A 142 -7.07 -15.19 -7.80
CA TYR A 142 -6.58 -14.24 -6.78
C TYR A 142 -5.70 -14.85 -5.69
N LEU A 143 -5.60 -16.19 -5.61
CA LEU A 143 -4.57 -16.84 -4.80
C LEU A 143 -3.15 -16.49 -5.26
N GLY A 144 -2.95 -16.20 -6.55
CA GLY A 144 -1.69 -15.65 -7.05
C GLY A 144 -1.29 -14.37 -6.31
N GLN A 145 -2.25 -13.44 -6.14
CA GLN A 145 -2.06 -12.22 -5.37
C GLN A 145 -1.75 -12.49 -3.88
N ALA A 146 -2.46 -13.44 -3.25
CA ALA A 146 -2.18 -13.83 -1.87
C ALA A 146 -0.74 -14.36 -1.71
N VAL A 147 -0.34 -15.31 -2.56
CA VAL A 147 1.01 -15.88 -2.53
C VAL A 147 2.07 -14.80 -2.77
N GLY A 148 1.87 -13.93 -3.75
CA GLY A 148 2.77 -12.80 -4.04
C GLY A 148 2.94 -11.84 -2.86
N SER A 149 1.84 -11.50 -2.19
CA SER A 149 1.84 -10.67 -0.98
C SER A 149 2.57 -11.32 0.19
N ILE A 150 2.43 -12.64 0.39
CA ILE A 150 3.15 -13.40 1.43
C ILE A 150 4.65 -13.40 1.15
N ILE A 151 5.05 -13.68 -0.10
CA ILE A 151 6.46 -13.66 -0.52
C ILE A 151 7.05 -12.27 -0.30
N GLY A 152 6.36 -11.21 -0.75
CA GLY A 152 6.83 -9.84 -0.56
C GLY A 152 6.94 -9.46 0.93
N CYS A 153 6.00 -9.91 1.77
CA CYS A 153 6.10 -9.74 3.23
C CYS A 153 7.33 -10.45 3.81
N ALA A 154 7.61 -11.68 3.38
CA ALA A 154 8.79 -12.43 3.80
C ALA A 154 10.09 -11.71 3.39
N VAL A 155 10.15 -11.16 2.17
CA VAL A 155 11.29 -10.36 1.70
C VAL A 155 11.48 -9.12 2.56
N ILE A 156 10.41 -8.41 2.94
CA ILE A 156 10.49 -7.24 3.82
C ILE A 156 11.00 -7.64 5.21
N ILE A 157 10.47 -8.72 5.79
CA ILE A 157 10.89 -9.21 7.11
C ILE A 157 12.36 -9.64 7.09
N TYR A 158 12.77 -10.38 6.07
CA TYR A 158 14.17 -10.80 5.90
C TYR A 158 15.09 -9.59 5.79
N THR A 159 14.76 -8.63 4.90
CA THR A 159 15.55 -7.41 4.73
C THR A 159 15.63 -6.62 6.03
N SER A 160 14.51 -6.52 6.76
CA SER A 160 14.48 -5.80 8.03
C SER A 160 15.27 -6.47 9.14
N LYS A 161 15.22 -7.80 9.27
CA LYS A 161 15.89 -8.53 10.36
C LYS A 161 17.35 -8.85 10.08
N VAL A 162 17.74 -8.96 8.81
CA VAL A 162 19.09 -9.39 8.43
C VAL A 162 19.90 -8.23 7.92
N VAL A 163 19.39 -7.50 6.91
CA VAL A 163 20.17 -6.44 6.25
C VAL A 163 20.17 -5.18 7.10
N TRP A 164 18.99 -4.69 7.48
CA TRP A 164 18.86 -3.45 8.25
C TRP A 164 19.36 -3.57 9.68
N ALA A 165 19.17 -4.72 10.34
CA ALA A 165 19.68 -4.95 11.69
C ALA A 165 21.22 -4.90 11.71
N LYS A 166 21.89 -5.68 10.84
CA LYS A 166 23.35 -5.68 10.73
C LYS A 166 23.93 -4.29 10.43
N GLU A 167 23.29 -3.55 9.52
CA GLU A 167 23.74 -2.20 9.19
C GLU A 167 23.52 -1.22 10.35
N THR A 168 22.41 -1.34 11.07
CA THR A 168 22.15 -0.52 12.25
C THR A 168 23.16 -0.83 13.36
N ASP A 169 23.50 -2.10 13.58
CA ASP A 169 24.49 -2.50 14.58
C ASP A 169 25.88 -1.95 14.24
N ARG A 170 26.30 -2.01 12.98
CA ARG A 170 27.56 -1.39 12.50
C ARG A 170 27.58 0.12 12.70
N LEU A 171 26.47 0.81 12.43
CA LEU A 171 26.38 2.25 12.67
C LEU A 171 26.46 2.57 14.17
N LYS A 172 25.87 1.70 15.01
CA LYS A 172 25.93 1.83 16.48
C LYS A 172 27.29 1.59 17.09
N GLU A 173 28.17 0.85 16.42
CA GLU A 173 29.59 0.72 16.81
C GLU A 173 30.31 2.09 16.74
N SER A 174 29.89 2.98 15.84
CA SER A 174 30.46 4.32 15.71
C SER A 174 29.72 5.38 16.52
N ASP A 175 28.39 5.31 16.57
CA ASP A 175 27.54 6.21 17.36
C ASP A 175 26.36 5.44 17.97
N PRO A 176 26.28 5.28 19.32
CA PRO A 176 25.22 4.55 19.99
C PRO A 176 23.79 5.02 19.64
N ASN A 177 23.63 6.28 19.22
CA ASN A 177 22.34 6.87 18.84
C ASN A 177 22.06 6.80 17.34
N ALA A 178 22.97 6.25 16.53
CA ALA A 178 22.80 6.15 15.09
C ALA A 178 21.54 5.36 14.72
N ARG A 179 20.74 5.95 13.83
CA ARG A 179 19.57 5.32 13.23
C ARG A 179 19.85 5.03 11.77
N LEU A 180 19.25 3.95 11.27
CA LEU A 180 19.34 3.61 9.85
C LEU A 180 18.78 4.76 9.00
N PRO A 181 19.55 5.32 8.05
CA PRO A 181 19.05 6.35 7.15
C PRO A 181 17.81 5.87 6.38
N PRO A 182 16.78 6.73 6.20
CA PRO A 182 15.57 6.38 5.46
C PRO A 182 15.85 5.80 4.07
N GLU A 183 16.85 6.34 3.38
CA GLU A 183 17.24 5.99 2.01
C GLU A 183 17.65 4.52 1.88
N ARG A 184 18.30 3.94 2.91
CA ARG A 184 18.70 2.53 2.92
C ARG A 184 17.50 1.58 2.87
N LYS A 185 16.32 2.04 3.26
CA LYS A 185 15.09 1.25 3.20
C LYS A 185 14.56 1.12 1.77
N LEU A 186 14.99 1.98 0.84
CA LEU A 186 14.58 1.98 -0.57
C LEU A 186 15.04 0.75 -1.35
N ILE A 187 15.96 -0.06 -0.81
CA ILE A 187 16.37 -1.34 -1.41
C ILE A 187 15.18 -2.25 -1.72
N ILE A 188 14.15 -2.24 -0.85
CA ILE A 188 12.92 -3.02 -1.04
C ILE A 188 12.12 -2.50 -2.23
N ALA A 189 11.97 -1.17 -2.33
CA ALA A 189 11.29 -0.55 -3.47
C ALA A 189 12.05 -0.73 -4.79
N LYS A 190 13.38 -0.81 -4.79
CA LYS A 190 14.17 -1.11 -6.01
C LYS A 190 13.87 -2.50 -6.55
N ILE A 191 13.78 -3.50 -5.67
CA ILE A 191 13.40 -4.87 -6.05
C ILE A 191 11.99 -4.87 -6.62
N GLY A 192 11.03 -4.27 -5.91
CA GLY A 192 9.66 -4.16 -6.38
C GLY A 192 9.53 -3.41 -7.71
N ALA A 193 10.32 -2.36 -7.92
CA ALA A 193 10.27 -1.54 -9.12
C ALA A 193 10.65 -2.31 -10.39
N VAL A 194 11.60 -3.25 -10.30
CA VAL A 194 11.95 -4.13 -11.42
C VAL A 194 10.93 -5.25 -11.58
N LEU A 195 10.40 -5.77 -10.47
CA LEU A 195 9.44 -6.87 -10.48
C LEU A 195 8.08 -6.49 -11.07
N LEU A 196 7.66 -5.24 -10.87
CA LEU A 196 6.39 -4.69 -11.35
C LEU A 196 6.20 -4.82 -12.88
N PRO A 197 7.08 -4.24 -13.73
CA PRO A 197 6.95 -4.38 -15.18
C PRO A 197 7.05 -5.83 -15.63
N ILE A 198 7.91 -6.65 -15.00
CA ILE A 198 8.02 -8.08 -15.32
C ILE A 198 6.66 -8.76 -15.16
N GLY A 199 5.97 -8.54 -14.03
CA GLY A 199 4.63 -9.07 -13.80
C GLY A 199 3.61 -8.59 -14.83
N LEU A 200 3.66 -7.30 -15.21
CA LEU A 200 2.72 -6.71 -16.16
C LEU A 200 2.90 -7.22 -17.59
N PHE A 201 4.13 -7.21 -18.11
CA PHE A 201 4.40 -7.72 -19.46
C PHE A 201 4.17 -9.22 -19.55
N TRP A 202 4.58 -9.97 -18.51
CA TRP A 202 4.31 -11.40 -18.44
C TRP A 202 2.80 -11.65 -18.51
N TYR A 203 2.01 -11.06 -17.60
CA TYR A 203 0.56 -11.26 -17.57
C TYR A 203 -0.11 -10.92 -18.91
N GLY A 204 0.20 -9.74 -19.46
CA GLY A 204 -0.44 -9.23 -20.66
C GLY A 204 -0.30 -10.17 -21.86
N TRP A 205 0.93 -10.56 -22.17
CA TRP A 205 1.22 -11.35 -23.36
C TRP A 205 0.84 -12.82 -23.19
N THR A 206 0.95 -13.38 -21.98
CA THR A 206 0.52 -14.77 -21.76
C THR A 206 -0.99 -14.92 -21.80
N ALA A 207 -1.72 -13.94 -21.26
CA ALA A 207 -3.17 -13.91 -21.37
C ALA A 207 -3.64 -13.69 -22.82
N GLN A 208 -3.03 -12.75 -23.56
CA GLN A 208 -3.42 -12.48 -24.95
C GLN A 208 -3.18 -13.68 -25.89
N HIS A 209 -2.11 -14.43 -25.69
CA HIS A 209 -1.82 -15.63 -26.48
C HIS A 209 -2.51 -16.90 -25.96
N ASN A 210 -3.43 -16.77 -24.99
CA ASN A 210 -4.15 -17.89 -24.38
C ASN A 210 -3.20 -19.01 -23.88
N VAL A 211 -2.07 -18.62 -23.31
CA VAL A 211 -1.12 -19.55 -22.65
C VAL A 211 -1.81 -20.12 -21.42
N HIS A 212 -1.49 -21.34 -21.01
CA HIS A 212 -2.09 -22.01 -19.85
C HIS A 212 -2.31 -21.06 -18.66
N TRP A 213 -3.54 -21.02 -18.13
CA TRP A 213 -4.05 -20.08 -17.12
C TRP A 213 -3.16 -19.89 -15.89
N ILE A 214 -2.34 -20.88 -15.53
CA ILE A 214 -1.41 -20.78 -14.41
C ILE A 214 -0.34 -19.71 -14.63
N SER A 215 0.03 -19.44 -15.89
CA SER A 215 1.04 -18.46 -16.27
C SER A 215 0.63 -17.02 -15.88
N PRO A 216 -0.55 -16.51 -16.28
CA PRO A 216 -1.02 -15.20 -15.81
C PRO A 216 -1.25 -15.17 -14.28
N VAL A 217 -1.66 -16.27 -13.63
CA VAL A 217 -1.78 -16.33 -12.16
C VAL A 217 -0.43 -16.16 -11.45
N ILE A 218 0.64 -16.75 -11.99
CA ILE A 218 2.01 -16.56 -11.46
C ILE A 218 2.45 -15.11 -11.67
N ALA A 219 2.16 -14.53 -12.85
CA ALA A 219 2.49 -13.14 -13.15
C ALA A 219 1.76 -12.14 -12.21
N GLU A 220 0.51 -12.42 -11.85
CA GLU A 220 -0.24 -11.70 -10.81
C GLU A 220 0.47 -11.76 -9.44
N GLY A 221 1.06 -12.90 -9.08
CA GLY A 221 1.88 -13.02 -7.88
C GLY A 221 3.11 -12.10 -7.89
N PHE A 222 3.78 -11.96 -9.05
CA PHE A 222 4.89 -11.01 -9.23
C PHE A 222 4.42 -9.56 -9.07
N PHE A 223 3.29 -9.21 -9.68
CA PHE A 223 2.65 -7.91 -9.52
C PHE A 223 2.34 -7.61 -8.04
N SER A 224 1.73 -8.56 -7.33
CA SER A 224 1.36 -8.37 -5.93
C SER A 224 2.58 -8.26 -5.02
N CYS A 225 3.63 -9.06 -5.28
CA CYS A 225 4.89 -8.94 -4.57
C CYS A 225 5.52 -7.56 -4.81
N ALA A 226 5.54 -7.08 -6.04
CA ALA A 226 6.03 -5.73 -6.34
C ALA A 226 5.23 -4.64 -5.61
N ASN A 227 3.90 -4.79 -5.60
CA ASN A 227 2.97 -3.86 -4.96
C ASN A 227 3.26 -3.73 -3.46
N ILE A 228 3.35 -4.83 -2.72
CA ILE A 228 3.62 -4.78 -1.27
C ILE A 228 5.00 -4.20 -0.96
N LEU A 229 6.02 -4.54 -1.77
CA LEU A 229 7.39 -4.07 -1.58
C LEU A 229 7.48 -2.55 -1.73
N ILE A 230 6.95 -2.00 -2.81
CA ILE A 230 6.97 -0.56 -3.08
C ILE A 230 6.09 0.19 -2.09
N PHE A 231 4.86 -0.31 -1.84
CA PHE A 231 3.91 0.36 -0.98
C PHE A 231 4.38 0.44 0.48
N THR A 232 4.88 -0.67 1.03
CA THR A 232 5.42 -0.69 2.40
C THR A 232 6.64 0.21 2.52
N CYS A 233 7.53 0.17 1.52
CA CYS A 233 8.73 0.99 1.51
C CYS A 233 8.40 2.48 1.44
N ALA A 234 7.46 2.89 0.58
CA ALA A 234 7.01 4.28 0.46
C ALA A 234 6.45 4.81 1.78
N LEU A 235 5.57 4.04 2.44
CA LEU A 235 5.01 4.45 3.73
C LEU A 235 6.09 4.59 4.81
N MET A 236 7.01 3.63 4.90
CA MET A 236 8.11 3.69 5.87
C MET A 236 9.02 4.89 5.59
N PHE A 237 9.41 5.09 4.33
CA PHE A 237 10.29 6.19 3.91
C PHE A 237 9.66 7.56 4.19
N LEU A 238 8.38 7.77 3.85
CA LEU A 238 7.68 9.01 4.15
C LEU A 238 7.58 9.27 5.66
N GLN A 239 7.30 8.24 6.46
CA GLN A 239 7.25 8.38 7.91
C GLN A 239 8.62 8.75 8.51
N ASP A 240 9.69 8.12 8.02
CA ASP A 240 11.04 8.39 8.53
C ASP A 240 11.59 9.76 8.08
N CYS A 241 11.24 10.23 6.88
CA CYS A 241 11.67 11.55 6.39
C CYS A 241 11.02 12.72 7.14
N TYR A 242 9.75 12.59 7.52
CA TYR A 242 8.93 13.69 8.04
C TYR A 242 8.58 13.56 9.53
N GLY A 243 8.96 12.45 10.17
CA GLY A 243 8.78 12.20 11.59
C GLY A 243 7.32 12.20 12.05
N ALA A 244 7.10 12.26 13.37
CA ALA A 244 5.76 12.16 13.96
C ALA A 244 4.85 13.36 13.63
N LYS A 245 5.43 14.55 13.42
CA LYS A 245 4.69 15.82 13.24
C LYS A 245 4.21 16.06 11.82
N TYR A 246 5.00 15.68 10.81
CA TYR A 246 4.70 15.89 9.40
C TYR A 246 4.41 14.57 8.66
N GLY A 247 4.86 13.42 9.17
CA GLY A 247 4.65 12.11 8.56
C GLY A 247 3.18 11.71 8.42
N ALA A 248 2.31 12.10 9.36
CA ALA A 248 0.87 11.89 9.24
C ALA A 248 0.25 12.66 8.05
N SER A 249 0.73 13.87 7.78
CA SER A 249 0.27 14.66 6.63
C SER A 249 0.81 14.11 5.31
N ALA A 250 2.07 13.64 5.28
CA ALA A 250 2.63 12.95 4.13
C ALA A 250 1.86 11.64 3.81
N ALA A 251 1.53 10.85 4.83
CA ALA A 251 0.71 9.64 4.66
C ALA A 251 -0.73 9.94 4.20
N SER A 252 -1.28 11.08 4.64
CA SER A 252 -2.60 11.55 4.16
C SER A 252 -2.56 11.96 2.69
N SER A 253 -1.49 12.63 2.26
CA SER A 253 -1.25 12.99 0.84
C SER A 253 -1.20 11.74 -0.02
N ASN A 254 -0.42 10.76 0.43
CA ASN A 254 -0.29 9.46 -0.20
C ASN A 254 -1.64 8.75 -0.36
N THR A 255 -2.45 8.76 0.70
CA THR A 255 -3.77 8.14 0.73
C THR A 255 -4.72 8.84 -0.25
N PHE A 256 -4.70 10.18 -0.29
CA PHE A 256 -5.51 10.98 -1.20
C PHE A 256 -5.17 10.67 -2.67
N ALA A 257 -3.89 10.69 -3.04
CA ALA A 257 -3.46 10.40 -4.40
C ALA A 257 -3.88 8.99 -4.86
N ARG A 258 -3.75 8.00 -3.97
CA ARG A 258 -4.16 6.61 -4.21
C ARG A 258 -5.65 6.46 -4.42
N TYR A 259 -6.48 7.14 -3.63
CA TYR A 259 -7.93 7.03 -3.81
C TYR A 259 -8.42 7.72 -5.09
N LEU A 260 -7.75 8.79 -5.53
CA LEU A 260 -8.06 9.41 -6.81
C LEU A 260 -7.83 8.45 -7.98
N THR A 261 -6.71 7.73 -7.98
CA THR A 261 -6.43 6.73 -9.03
C THR A 261 -7.28 5.48 -8.88
N ALA A 262 -7.59 5.03 -7.66
CA ALA A 262 -8.53 3.92 -7.44
C ALA A 262 -9.95 4.24 -7.95
N PHE A 263 -10.37 5.50 -7.90
CA PHE A 263 -11.60 5.96 -8.53
C PHE A 263 -11.47 6.01 -10.05
N ALA A 264 -10.39 6.57 -10.59
CA ALA A 264 -10.25 6.82 -12.02
C ALA A 264 -10.02 5.55 -12.86
N PHE A 265 -9.16 4.63 -12.39
CA PHE A 265 -8.69 3.48 -13.16
C PHE A 265 -9.81 2.50 -13.57
N PRO A 266 -10.73 2.09 -12.67
CA PRO A 266 -11.84 1.21 -13.02
C PRO A 266 -12.78 1.79 -14.08
N LEU A 267 -12.89 3.12 -14.22
CA LEU A 267 -13.81 3.75 -15.17
C LEU A 267 -13.45 3.49 -16.64
N PHE A 268 -12.17 3.23 -16.92
CA PHE A 268 -11.67 2.97 -18.27
C PHE A 268 -11.00 1.60 -18.43
N ALA A 269 -10.83 0.83 -17.34
CA ALA A 269 -10.06 -0.41 -17.36
C ALA A 269 -10.62 -1.42 -18.36
N ILE A 270 -11.91 -1.73 -18.30
CA ILE A 270 -12.54 -2.73 -19.20
C ILE A 270 -12.46 -2.25 -20.65
N GLN A 271 -12.78 -0.97 -20.91
CA GLN A 271 -12.76 -0.39 -22.25
C GLN A 271 -11.35 -0.38 -22.85
N MET A 272 -10.32 -0.17 -22.04
CA MET A 272 -8.93 -0.27 -22.48
C MET A 272 -8.58 -1.70 -22.87
N PHE A 273 -8.95 -2.70 -22.06
CA PHE A 273 -8.67 -4.11 -22.35
C PHE A 273 -9.46 -4.61 -23.58
N GLU A 274 -10.71 -4.19 -23.75
CA GLU A 274 -11.52 -4.49 -24.93
C GLU A 274 -11.00 -3.81 -26.20
N GLY A 275 -10.56 -2.54 -26.09
CA GLY A 275 -10.16 -1.73 -27.25
C GLY A 275 -8.80 -2.09 -27.83
N VAL A 276 -7.77 -2.29 -26.99
CA VAL A 276 -6.40 -2.59 -27.47
C VAL A 276 -5.97 -4.04 -27.24
N GLY A 277 -6.77 -4.82 -26.51
CA GLY A 277 -6.44 -6.18 -26.10
C GLY A 277 -5.58 -6.25 -24.83
N THR A 278 -5.61 -7.40 -24.17
CA THR A 278 -4.97 -7.64 -22.87
C THR A 278 -3.45 -7.38 -22.87
N GLY A 279 -2.73 -7.79 -23.91
CA GLY A 279 -1.27 -7.64 -23.99
C GLY A 279 -0.85 -6.19 -24.16
N TRP A 280 -1.50 -5.44 -25.05
CA TRP A 280 -1.21 -4.01 -25.21
C TRP A 280 -1.68 -3.18 -24.02
N ALA A 281 -2.85 -3.48 -23.44
CA ALA A 281 -3.33 -2.83 -22.23
C ALA A 281 -2.31 -2.96 -21.07
N CYS A 282 -1.84 -4.18 -20.81
CA CYS A 282 -0.80 -4.42 -19.82
C CYS A 282 0.57 -3.86 -20.22
N SER A 283 0.89 -3.79 -21.52
CA SER A 283 2.16 -3.20 -21.99
C SER A 283 2.20 -1.68 -21.79
N ILE A 284 1.09 -0.97 -22.05
CA ILE A 284 0.97 0.46 -21.78
C ILE A 284 1.23 0.73 -20.29
N LEU A 285 0.54 -0.01 -19.41
CA LEU A 285 0.75 0.05 -17.96
C LEU A 285 2.18 -0.36 -17.57
N GLY A 286 2.75 -1.35 -18.25
CA GLY A 286 4.13 -1.79 -18.11
C GLY A 286 5.13 -0.68 -18.42
N PHE A 287 4.95 0.06 -19.52
CA PHE A 287 5.81 1.19 -19.87
C PHE A 287 5.72 2.32 -18.84
N PHE A 288 4.51 2.63 -18.35
CA PHE A 288 4.37 3.57 -17.23
C PHE A 288 5.12 3.08 -15.98
N SER A 289 5.07 1.79 -15.64
CA SER A 289 5.83 1.26 -14.52
C SER A 289 7.36 1.35 -14.73
N ILE A 290 7.84 1.17 -15.98
CA ILE A 290 9.25 1.38 -16.32
C ILE A 290 9.69 2.82 -16.06
N LEU A 291 8.86 3.81 -16.41
CA LEU A 291 9.14 5.22 -16.16
C LEU A 291 9.27 5.55 -14.66
N LEU A 292 8.64 4.74 -13.80
CA LEU A 292 8.69 4.90 -12.34
C LEU A 292 9.87 4.16 -11.69
N ILE A 293 10.56 3.26 -12.42
CA ILE A 293 11.74 2.54 -11.91
C ILE A 293 12.81 3.46 -11.35
N PRO A 294 13.19 4.59 -11.98
CA PRO A 294 14.28 5.42 -11.49
C PRO A 294 13.99 6.07 -10.12
N ILE A 295 12.73 6.18 -9.70
CA ILE A 295 12.35 6.92 -8.48
C ILE A 295 13.10 6.39 -7.23
N PRO A 296 12.99 5.10 -6.83
CA PRO A 296 13.72 4.60 -5.66
C PRO A 296 15.24 4.68 -5.79
N PHE A 297 15.80 4.61 -7.00
CA PHE A 297 17.25 4.70 -7.21
C PHE A 297 17.77 6.14 -7.07
N LEU A 298 17.02 7.11 -7.61
CA LEU A 298 17.35 8.52 -7.48
C LEU A 298 17.26 8.99 -6.03
N PHE A 299 16.21 8.59 -5.31
CA PHE A 299 16.06 8.95 -3.90
C PHE A 299 17.03 8.20 -2.98
N ASP A 300 17.53 7.02 -3.34
CA ASP A 300 18.62 6.40 -2.57
C ASP A 300 19.93 7.17 -2.69
N LYS A 301 20.23 7.75 -3.87
CA LYS A 301 21.48 8.49 -4.11
C LYS A 301 21.41 9.97 -3.69
N TYR A 302 20.26 10.61 -3.90
CA TYR A 302 20.09 12.06 -3.72
C TYR A 302 19.09 12.43 -2.62
N GLY A 303 18.43 11.44 -1.99
CA GLY A 303 17.37 11.66 -1.00
C GLY A 303 17.84 12.53 0.16
N GLU A 304 19.03 12.30 0.68
CA GLU A 304 19.58 13.09 1.79
C GLU A 304 19.71 14.58 1.42
N ARG A 305 20.26 14.87 0.24
CA ARG A 305 20.42 16.26 -0.26
C ARG A 305 19.09 16.95 -0.51
N ILE A 306 18.09 16.19 -0.98
CA ILE A 306 16.74 16.70 -1.22
C ILE A 306 16.04 16.97 0.12
N ARG A 307 16.20 16.07 1.09
CA ARG A 307 15.62 16.18 2.44
C ARG A 307 16.20 17.37 3.22
N GLN A 308 17.51 17.64 3.09
CA GLN A 308 18.13 18.82 3.71
C GLN A 308 17.52 20.15 3.24
N LYS A 309 16.93 20.20 2.04
CA LYS A 309 16.24 21.37 1.49
C LYS A 309 14.75 21.45 1.86
N SER A 310 14.22 20.43 2.54
CA SER A 310 12.81 20.38 2.95
C SER A 310 12.49 21.43 4.00
N LYS A 311 11.32 22.06 3.89
CA LYS A 311 10.80 23.00 4.90
C LYS A 311 10.15 22.27 6.08
N TYR A 312 10.02 20.95 6.00
CA TYR A 312 9.31 20.11 6.96
C TYR A 312 10.25 19.17 7.71
N GLN A 313 11.28 19.74 8.33
CA GLN A 313 12.23 18.95 9.13
C GLN A 313 11.53 18.33 10.35
N PRO A 314 11.80 17.05 10.65
CA PRO A 314 11.35 16.43 11.88
C PRO A 314 12.01 17.12 13.08
N ASP A 315 11.23 17.42 14.14
CA ASP A 315 11.80 17.83 15.42
C ASP A 315 12.62 16.62 15.96
N GLU A 316 13.88 16.82 16.36
CA GLU A 316 14.77 15.79 16.95
C GLU A 316 14.16 15.11 18.18
#